data_AF-A4SB07-F1
#
_entry.id   AF-A4SB07-F1
#
_cell.length_a   1.000
_cell.length_b   1.000
_cell.length_c   1.000
_cell.angle_alpha   90.00
_cell.angle_beta   90.00
_cell.angle_gamma   90.00
#
_symmetry.space_group_name_H-M   'P 1'
#
loop_
_entity.id
_entity.type
_entity.pdbx_description
1 polymer ?
#
loop_
_entity_poly.entity_id
_entity_poly.type
_entity_poly.pdbx_seq_one_letter_code
_entity_poly.pdbx_strand_id
1 'polypeptide(L)'
;GQPVVVQVTRLGSGYKGPRVTARPTLPGRNVVLCPDGEGVYVSRKLMGRARKYVKDVGATVCPKGSALIMRTEAAGVNQDTLKLDIGCLAEDWDTIVEESERAIRHAELTLRPPPPRRLLQAASREQVLVRDLFGERVAKLTVDTEESYKTIVDDLLRTGASQEIINRVVLHQGAEPVFKALEVDKVIETMMGTERIFLGPELSGAHIVIQHTEALTAIDVNAGRTAMGAGEDGEEVALRVNIAAAELVARTLRLRDIGGLVMLDLIDMHTDDARKAVETAFEAIASRDRAQVVFVPISALGVMEVARERLQ
;
A
#
# COMPACT_ATOMS: atom_id res chain seq x y z
N GLY A 1 34.95 1.88 -14.59
CA GLY A 1 33.97 1.00 -13.92
C GLY A 1 33.05 0.41 -14.97
N GLN A 2 32.44 -0.74 -14.70
CA GLN A 2 31.48 -1.37 -15.62
C GLN A 2 30.13 -0.64 -15.52
N PRO A 3 29.52 -0.22 -16.64
CA PRO A 3 28.15 0.31 -16.65
C PRO A 3 27.17 -0.77 -16.19
N VAL A 4 26.18 -0.39 -15.39
CA VAL A 4 25.15 -1.30 -14.88
C VAL A 4 23.81 -0.59 -14.86
N VAL A 5 22.76 -1.26 -15.35
CA VAL A 5 21.38 -0.81 -15.22
C VAL A 5 20.90 -1.15 -13.82
N VAL A 6 20.34 -0.17 -13.12
CA VAL A 6 19.84 -0.38 -11.75
C VAL A 6 18.48 0.27 -11.57
N GLN A 7 17.63 -0.35 -10.75
CA GLN A 7 16.38 0.21 -10.27
C GLN A 7 16.57 0.71 -8.84
N VAL A 8 16.10 1.93 -8.57
CA VAL A 8 16.03 2.46 -7.20
C VAL A 8 14.88 1.77 -6.47
N THR A 9 15.21 1.02 -5.43
CA THR A 9 14.23 0.29 -4.59
C THR A 9 13.84 1.09 -3.35
N ARG A 10 14.71 1.99 -2.91
CA ARG A 10 14.48 2.89 -1.78
C ARG A 10 15.22 4.20 -2.01
N LEU A 11 14.52 5.32 -1.84
CA LEU A 11 15.13 6.65 -1.87
C LEU A 11 16.13 6.80 -0.71
N GLY A 12 17.15 7.62 -0.91
CA GLY A 12 18.10 7.97 0.14
C GLY A 12 17.40 8.68 1.31
N SER A 13 17.92 8.50 2.52
CA SER A 13 17.38 9.13 3.72
C SER A 13 18.52 9.57 4.63
N GLY A 14 18.54 10.86 4.97
CA GLY A 14 19.63 11.47 5.73
C GLY A 14 20.98 11.26 5.02
N TYR A 15 21.92 10.62 5.72
CA TYR A 15 23.26 10.31 5.21
C TYR A 15 23.34 8.98 4.42
N LYS A 16 22.27 8.18 4.37
CA LYS A 16 22.25 6.90 3.65
C LYS A 16 21.84 7.13 2.21
N GLY A 17 22.70 6.77 1.27
CA GLY A 17 22.41 6.78 -0.15
C GLY A 17 21.24 5.85 -0.53
N PRO A 18 20.70 5.98 -1.75
CA PRO A 18 19.58 5.15 -2.20
C PRO A 18 19.97 3.68 -2.28
N ARG A 19 19.02 2.78 -1.99
CA ARG A 19 19.21 1.34 -2.21
C ARG A 19 18.80 1.01 -3.65
N VAL A 20 19.68 0.34 -4.36
CA VAL A 20 19.44 -0.06 -5.75
C VAL A 20 19.51 -1.58 -5.92
N THR A 21 18.83 -2.09 -6.96
CA THR A 21 18.93 -3.48 -7.41
C THR A 21 19.38 -3.51 -8.87
N ALA A 22 20.23 -4.49 -9.23
CA ALA A 22 20.58 -4.78 -10.61
C ALA A 22 19.62 -5.79 -11.28
N ARG A 23 18.53 -6.16 -10.58
CA ARG A 23 17.44 -6.98 -11.10
C ARG A 23 16.16 -6.14 -11.11
N PRO A 24 15.94 -5.31 -12.14
CA PRO A 24 14.78 -4.44 -12.21
C PRO A 24 13.49 -5.25 -12.33
N THR A 25 12.38 -4.65 -11.90
CA THR A 25 11.03 -5.17 -12.11
C THR A 25 10.13 -4.06 -12.60
N LEU A 26 9.23 -4.39 -13.53
CA LEU A 26 8.29 -3.45 -14.15
C LEU A 26 6.87 -3.83 -13.70
N PRO A 27 6.33 -3.15 -12.67
CA PRO A 27 4.99 -3.42 -12.14
C PRO A 27 3.90 -2.78 -13.00
N GLY A 28 3.12 -3.63 -13.70
CA GLY A 28 1.84 -3.27 -14.31
C GLY A 28 0.65 -3.49 -13.38
N ARG A 29 -0.56 -3.32 -13.93
CA ARG A 29 -1.82 -3.41 -13.17
C ARG A 29 -2.13 -4.84 -12.77
N ASN A 30 -2.01 -5.78 -13.70
CA ASN A 30 -2.38 -7.18 -13.51
C ASN A 30 -1.16 -8.08 -13.32
N VAL A 31 0.03 -7.60 -13.67
CA VAL A 31 1.25 -8.40 -13.75
C VAL A 31 2.47 -7.57 -13.38
N VAL A 32 3.50 -8.21 -12.86
CA VAL A 32 4.85 -7.64 -12.76
C VAL A 32 5.75 -8.39 -13.72
N LEU A 33 6.42 -7.66 -14.62
CA LEU A 33 7.44 -8.21 -15.49
C LEU A 33 8.80 -8.17 -14.77
N CYS A 34 9.48 -9.31 -14.75
CA CYS A 34 10.83 -9.48 -14.22
C CYS A 34 11.74 -9.86 -15.39
N PRO A 35 12.50 -8.92 -15.97
CA PRO A 35 13.27 -9.18 -17.18
C PRO A 35 14.45 -10.14 -17.02
N ASP A 36 14.89 -10.38 -15.79
CA ASP A 36 15.98 -11.33 -15.46
C ASP A 36 15.41 -12.56 -14.75
N GLY A 37 14.62 -13.37 -15.45
CA GLY A 37 13.99 -14.54 -14.83
C GLY A 37 13.30 -15.46 -15.83
N GLU A 38 12.76 -16.56 -15.33
CA GLU A 38 11.98 -17.48 -16.16
C GLU A 38 10.71 -17.93 -15.45
N GLY A 39 9.66 -18.09 -16.26
CA GLY A 39 8.40 -18.70 -15.85
C GLY A 39 7.35 -17.72 -15.36
N VAL A 40 6.22 -18.29 -14.93
CA VAL A 40 5.04 -17.55 -14.50
C VAL A 40 4.68 -17.93 -13.08
N TYR A 41 4.77 -16.93 -12.20
CA TYR A 41 4.42 -16.99 -10.79
C TYR A 41 3.06 -16.34 -10.59
N VAL A 42 2.28 -16.82 -9.63
CA VAL A 42 0.93 -16.30 -9.38
C VAL A 42 0.80 -15.96 -7.90
N SER A 43 0.19 -14.81 -7.61
CA SER A 43 -0.15 -14.37 -6.25
C SER A 43 -0.75 -15.51 -5.43
N ARG A 44 -0.27 -15.68 -4.19
CA ARG A 44 -0.79 -16.66 -3.23
C ARG A 44 -2.27 -16.45 -2.89
N LYS A 45 -2.79 -15.23 -3.11
CA LYS A 45 -4.20 -14.87 -2.89
C LYS A 45 -5.13 -15.45 -3.97
N LEU A 46 -4.60 -15.83 -5.14
CA LEU A 46 -5.39 -16.46 -6.21
C LEU A 46 -5.44 -17.96 -6.03
N MET A 47 -6.64 -18.53 -6.10
CA MET A 47 -6.89 -19.96 -5.95
C MET A 47 -7.78 -20.52 -7.06
N GLY A 48 -7.82 -21.85 -7.17
CA GLY A 48 -8.73 -22.57 -8.06
C GLY A 48 -8.62 -22.18 -9.54
N ARG A 49 -9.79 -21.99 -10.18
CA ARG A 49 -9.90 -21.73 -11.63
C ARG A 49 -9.22 -20.44 -12.06
N ALA A 50 -9.35 -19.36 -11.27
CA ALA A 50 -8.73 -18.09 -11.58
C ALA A 50 -7.19 -18.20 -11.62
N ARG A 51 -6.61 -18.90 -10.64
CA ARG A 51 -5.15 -19.16 -10.60
C ARG A 51 -4.66 -19.93 -11.82
N LYS A 52 -5.38 -20.99 -12.21
CA LYS A 52 -5.03 -21.80 -13.39
C LYS A 52 -5.10 -20.94 -14.66
N TYR A 53 -6.20 -20.22 -14.85
CA TYR A 53 -6.41 -19.35 -16.01
C TYR A 53 -5.30 -18.32 -16.19
N VAL A 54 -4.98 -17.52 -15.16
CA VAL A 54 -3.94 -16.49 -15.28
C VAL A 54 -2.54 -17.08 -15.50
N LYS A 55 -2.28 -18.28 -14.96
CA LYS A 55 -1.02 -18.99 -15.20
C LYS A 55 -0.91 -19.45 -16.66
N ASP A 56 -1.97 -20.03 -17.21
CA ASP A 56 -2.00 -20.54 -18.59
C ASP A 56 -1.90 -19.38 -19.60
N VAL A 57 -2.61 -18.28 -19.35
CA VAL A 57 -2.49 -17.05 -20.15
C VAL A 57 -1.08 -16.50 -20.08
N GLY A 58 -0.54 -16.29 -18.87
CA GLY A 58 0.81 -15.79 -18.67
C GLY A 58 1.86 -16.65 -19.38
N ALA A 59 1.74 -17.98 -19.34
CA ALA A 59 2.69 -18.89 -19.96
C ALA A 59 2.69 -18.78 -21.50
N THR A 60 1.56 -18.38 -22.08
CA THR A 60 1.40 -18.20 -23.53
C THR A 60 2.05 -16.91 -24.03
N VAL A 61 2.16 -15.90 -23.17
CA VAL A 61 2.48 -14.51 -23.57
C VAL A 61 3.76 -13.98 -22.90
N CYS A 62 4.38 -14.78 -22.03
CA CYS A 62 5.62 -14.43 -21.34
C CYS A 62 6.74 -14.13 -22.35
N PRO A 63 7.35 -12.94 -22.32
CA PRO A 63 8.52 -12.64 -23.12
C PRO A 63 9.68 -13.61 -22.81
N LYS A 64 10.52 -13.89 -23.81
CA LYS A 64 11.69 -14.78 -23.63
C LYS A 64 12.70 -14.13 -22.67
N GLY A 65 13.28 -14.93 -21.78
CA GLY A 65 14.25 -14.45 -20.79
C GLY A 65 13.62 -13.67 -19.63
N SER A 66 12.30 -13.51 -19.62
CA SER A 66 11.55 -12.84 -18.58
C SER A 66 10.75 -13.81 -17.72
N ALA A 67 10.47 -13.41 -16.49
CA ALA A 67 9.46 -13.99 -15.63
C ALA A 67 8.27 -13.03 -15.46
N LEU A 68 7.09 -13.60 -15.23
CA LEU A 68 5.88 -12.84 -14.89
C LEU A 68 5.40 -13.19 -13.48
N ILE A 69 4.98 -12.19 -12.73
CA ILE A 69 4.28 -12.37 -11.45
C ILE A 69 2.84 -11.86 -11.62
N MET A 70 1.89 -12.78 -11.77
CA MET A 70 0.47 -12.48 -11.91
C MET A 70 -0.12 -11.98 -10.58
N ARG A 71 -0.63 -10.75 -10.58
CA ARG A 71 -1.21 -10.08 -9.41
C ARG A 71 -2.64 -10.57 -9.13
N THR A 72 -3.18 -10.19 -7.98
CA THR A 72 -4.56 -10.57 -7.60
C THR A 72 -5.58 -9.92 -8.53
N GLU A 73 -5.26 -8.72 -9.03
CA GLU A 73 -6.07 -7.93 -9.96
C GLU A 73 -6.21 -8.60 -11.33
N ALA A 74 -5.36 -9.58 -11.68
CA ALA A 74 -5.49 -10.36 -12.92
C ALA A 74 -6.68 -11.31 -12.91
N ALA A 75 -7.30 -11.57 -11.75
CA ALA A 75 -8.45 -12.45 -11.67
C ALA A 75 -9.64 -11.87 -12.44
N GLY A 76 -10.23 -12.67 -13.33
CA GLY A 76 -11.40 -12.26 -14.12
C GLY A 76 -11.09 -11.32 -15.29
N VAL A 77 -9.84 -10.89 -15.44
CA VAL A 77 -9.39 -10.09 -16.59
C VAL A 77 -9.32 -10.97 -17.83
N ASN A 78 -9.82 -10.46 -18.96
CA ASN A 78 -9.78 -11.19 -20.22
C ASN A 78 -8.33 -11.35 -20.76
N GLN A 79 -8.14 -12.32 -21.64
CA GLN A 79 -6.81 -12.68 -22.15
C GLN A 79 -6.16 -11.53 -22.95
N ASP A 80 -6.93 -10.75 -23.68
CA ASP A 80 -6.40 -9.70 -24.56
C ASP A 80 -5.93 -8.48 -23.76
N THR A 81 -6.65 -8.12 -22.69
CA THR A 81 -6.19 -7.11 -21.72
C THR A 81 -4.91 -7.57 -21.01
N LEU A 82 -4.81 -8.85 -20.61
CA LEU A 82 -3.58 -9.38 -20.01
C LEU A 82 -2.40 -9.35 -21.00
N LYS A 83 -2.64 -9.71 -22.27
CA LYS A 83 -1.63 -9.60 -23.34
C LYS A 83 -1.16 -8.16 -23.53
N LEU A 84 -2.08 -7.21 -23.56
CA LEU A 84 -1.76 -5.80 -23.75
C LEU A 84 -0.93 -5.24 -22.59
N ASP A 85 -1.35 -5.50 -21.34
CA ASP A 85 -0.60 -5.09 -20.14
C ASP A 85 0.84 -5.65 -20.15
N ILE A 86 1.00 -6.95 -20.46
CA ILE A 86 2.32 -7.60 -20.57
C ILE A 86 3.14 -7.03 -21.74
N GLY A 87 2.49 -6.78 -22.88
CA GLY A 87 3.12 -6.19 -24.07
C GLY A 87 3.68 -4.80 -23.78
N CYS A 88 2.90 -3.92 -23.14
CA CYS A 88 3.37 -2.58 -22.75
C CYS A 88 4.59 -2.66 -21.82
N LEU A 89 4.59 -3.56 -20.84
CA LEU A 89 5.76 -3.73 -19.97
C LEU A 89 6.99 -4.27 -20.72
N ALA A 90 6.79 -5.12 -21.72
CA ALA A 90 7.86 -5.63 -22.57
C ALA A 90 8.44 -4.51 -23.45
N GLU A 91 7.59 -3.67 -24.05
CA GLU A 91 8.00 -2.49 -24.83
C GLU A 91 8.77 -1.47 -23.97
N ASP A 92 8.30 -1.23 -22.73
CA ASP A 92 8.99 -0.38 -21.76
C ASP A 92 10.40 -0.96 -21.44
N TRP A 93 10.52 -2.29 -21.32
CA TRP A 93 11.80 -2.95 -21.10
C TRP A 93 12.73 -2.90 -22.32
N ASP A 94 12.21 -3.17 -23.51
CA ASP A 94 12.98 -3.11 -24.76
C ASP A 94 13.55 -1.69 -24.96
N THR A 95 12.77 -0.66 -24.66
CA THR A 95 13.22 0.74 -24.66
C THR A 95 14.40 0.95 -23.70
N ILE A 96 14.31 0.43 -22.46
CA ILE A 96 15.41 0.51 -21.48
C ILE A 96 16.67 -0.17 -22.01
N VAL A 97 16.54 -1.37 -22.58
CA VAL A 97 17.65 -2.14 -23.14
C VAL A 97 18.31 -1.34 -24.26
N GLU A 98 17.54 -0.88 -25.25
CA GLU A 98 18.05 -0.12 -26.39
C GLU A 98 18.78 1.17 -25.97
N GLU A 99 18.22 1.93 -25.03
CA GLU A 99 18.87 3.13 -24.50
C GLU A 99 20.15 2.81 -23.73
N SER A 100 20.14 1.73 -22.93
CA SER A 100 21.30 1.30 -22.16
C SER A 100 22.45 0.87 -23.07
N GLU A 101 22.16 0.06 -24.11
CA GLU A 101 23.16 -0.39 -25.06
C GLU A 101 23.69 0.77 -25.90
N ARG A 102 22.83 1.71 -26.29
CA ARG A 102 23.25 2.92 -27.02
C ARG A 102 24.23 3.74 -26.19
N ALA A 103 23.99 3.86 -24.88
CA ALA A 103 24.91 4.53 -23.96
C ALA A 103 26.24 3.77 -23.82
N ILE A 104 26.20 2.44 -23.74
CA ILE A 104 27.40 1.58 -23.67
C ILE A 104 28.23 1.69 -24.96
N ARG A 105 27.60 1.54 -26.13
CA ARG A 105 28.28 1.69 -27.44
C ARG A 105 28.93 3.06 -27.59
N HIS A 106 28.24 4.13 -27.17
CA HIS A 106 28.82 5.48 -27.18
C HIS A 106 30.03 5.61 -26.24
N ALA A 107 29.96 4.98 -25.07
CA ALA A 107 31.06 4.96 -24.10
C ALA A 107 32.31 4.22 -24.64
N GLU A 108 32.10 3.10 -25.34
CA GLU A 108 33.18 2.34 -25.99
C GLU A 108 33.85 3.16 -27.10
N LEU A 109 33.07 3.83 -27.95
CA LEU A 109 33.57 4.69 -29.02
C LEU A 109 34.36 5.91 -28.50
N THR A 110 33.94 6.47 -27.37
CA THR A 110 34.55 7.68 -26.80
C THR A 110 35.60 7.40 -25.73
N LEU A 111 35.82 6.13 -25.39
CA LEU A 111 36.67 5.66 -24.28
C LEU A 111 36.35 6.36 -22.95
N ARG A 112 35.09 6.76 -22.75
CA ARG A 112 34.61 7.46 -21.56
C ARG A 112 33.39 6.74 -20.99
N PRO A 113 33.32 6.49 -19.68
CA PRO A 113 32.17 5.82 -19.08
C PRO A 113 30.89 6.65 -19.32
N PRO A 114 29.74 5.99 -19.55
CA PRO A 114 28.49 6.71 -19.73
C PRO A 114 28.13 7.43 -18.42
N PRO A 115 27.73 8.71 -18.46
CA PRO A 115 27.27 9.39 -17.26
C PRO A 115 25.97 8.74 -16.76
N PRO A 116 25.69 8.77 -15.44
CA PRO A 116 24.42 8.34 -14.90
C PRO A 116 23.26 9.01 -15.64
N ARG A 117 22.31 8.20 -16.09
CA ARG A 117 21.12 8.66 -16.81
C ARG A 117 19.90 7.86 -16.39
N ARG A 118 18.75 8.50 -16.51
CA ARG A 118 17.46 7.87 -16.32
C ARG A 118 17.05 7.21 -17.63
N LEU A 119 16.80 5.90 -17.61
CA LEU A 119 16.38 5.10 -18.77
C LEU A 119 14.86 4.97 -18.85
N LEU A 120 14.19 4.94 -17.69
CA LEU A 120 12.74 4.96 -17.60
C LEU A 120 12.34 5.95 -16.51
N GLN A 121 11.36 6.78 -16.82
CA GLN A 121 10.72 7.60 -15.81
C GLN A 121 9.88 6.69 -14.91
N ALA A 122 10.08 6.79 -13.60
CA ALA A 122 9.23 6.08 -12.65
C ALA A 122 7.77 6.47 -12.89
N ALA A 123 6.87 5.51 -12.70
CA ALA A 123 5.44 5.78 -12.72
C ALA A 123 5.12 6.96 -11.80
N SER A 124 4.22 7.84 -12.25
CA SER A 124 3.76 8.96 -11.45
C SER A 124 3.07 8.47 -10.18
N ARG A 125 2.91 9.34 -9.19
CA ARG A 125 2.24 8.97 -7.94
C ARG A 125 0.79 8.52 -8.21
N GLU A 126 0.12 9.17 -9.15
CA GLU A 126 -1.23 8.87 -9.59
C GLU A 126 -1.29 7.46 -10.22
N GLN A 127 -0.36 7.13 -11.12
CA GLN A 127 -0.27 5.81 -11.74
C GLN A 127 -0.03 4.72 -10.68
N VAL A 128 0.88 4.95 -9.73
CA VAL A 128 1.15 4.02 -8.62
C VAL A 128 -0.10 3.81 -7.76
N LEU A 129 -0.77 4.90 -7.37
CA LEU A 129 -1.99 4.83 -6.56
C LEU A 129 -3.12 4.09 -7.29
N VAL A 130 -3.35 4.38 -8.57
CA VAL A 130 -4.37 3.72 -9.38
C VAL A 130 -4.04 2.23 -9.55
N ARG A 131 -2.81 1.90 -9.89
CA ARG A 131 -2.35 0.52 -10.03
C ARG A 131 -2.55 -0.29 -8.75
N ASP A 132 -2.27 0.30 -7.59
CA ASP A 132 -2.20 -0.45 -6.32
C ASP A 132 -3.43 -0.29 -5.41
N LEU A 133 -4.33 0.66 -5.69
CA LEU A 133 -5.55 0.90 -4.89
C LEU A 133 -6.83 0.83 -5.72
N PHE A 134 -6.80 1.23 -7.00
CA PHE A 134 -8.00 1.29 -7.83
C PHE A 134 -8.34 -0.07 -8.45
N GLY A 135 -8.77 -1.00 -7.61
CA GLY A 135 -9.30 -2.32 -8.01
C GLY A 135 -10.83 -2.35 -8.08
N GLU A 136 -11.41 -3.55 -8.26
CA GLU A 136 -12.87 -3.75 -8.38
C GLU A 136 -13.66 -3.15 -7.20
N ARG A 137 -13.11 -3.21 -5.99
CA ARG A 137 -13.75 -2.72 -4.75
C ARG A 137 -13.98 -1.20 -4.68
N VAL A 138 -13.40 -0.41 -5.59
CA VAL A 138 -13.48 1.06 -5.55
C VAL A 138 -14.54 1.57 -6.51
N ALA A 139 -15.78 1.78 -6.08
CA ALA A 139 -16.86 2.17 -7.00
C ALA A 139 -16.57 3.43 -7.85
N LYS A 140 -15.82 4.41 -7.33
CA LYS A 140 -15.53 5.68 -7.99
C LYS A 140 -14.17 6.23 -7.55
N LEU A 141 -13.42 6.81 -8.49
CA LEU A 141 -12.19 7.56 -8.25
C LEU A 141 -12.43 9.02 -8.63
N THR A 142 -12.51 9.91 -7.65
CA THR A 142 -12.69 11.34 -7.88
C THR A 142 -11.34 12.05 -7.85
N VAL A 143 -11.05 12.87 -8.87
CA VAL A 143 -9.79 13.60 -9.04
C VAL A 143 -10.09 15.09 -9.16
N ASP A 144 -9.29 15.96 -8.55
CA ASP A 144 -9.55 17.41 -8.47
C ASP A 144 -8.74 18.26 -9.46
N THR A 145 -7.86 17.64 -10.26
CA THR A 145 -7.09 18.33 -11.31
C THR A 145 -7.23 17.64 -12.67
N GLU A 146 -7.30 18.45 -13.73
CA GLU A 146 -7.36 17.96 -15.12
C GLU A 146 -6.12 17.17 -15.51
N GLU A 147 -4.93 17.61 -15.06
CA GLU A 147 -3.65 16.93 -15.33
C GLU A 147 -3.63 15.51 -14.75
N SER A 148 -4.02 15.34 -13.49
CA SER A 148 -4.10 14.03 -12.85
C SER A 148 -5.17 13.16 -13.50
N TYR A 149 -6.33 13.72 -13.82
CA TYR A 149 -7.40 13.00 -14.52
C TYR A 149 -6.90 12.44 -15.86
N LYS A 150 -6.26 13.30 -16.67
CA LYS A 150 -5.70 12.90 -17.97
C LYS A 150 -4.62 11.82 -17.80
N THR A 151 -3.68 12.03 -16.88
CA THR A 151 -2.59 11.06 -16.60
C THR A 151 -3.14 9.68 -16.25
N ILE A 152 -4.19 9.63 -15.41
CA ILE A 152 -4.83 8.39 -14.98
C ILE A 152 -5.56 7.72 -16.14
N VAL A 153 -6.36 8.47 -16.91
CA VAL A 153 -7.14 7.94 -18.03
C VAL A 153 -6.24 7.43 -19.14
N ASP A 154 -5.18 8.18 -19.49
CA ASP A 154 -4.21 7.79 -20.52
C ASP A 154 -3.49 6.49 -20.12
N ASP A 155 -3.11 6.31 -18.85
CA ASP A 155 -2.47 5.07 -18.38
C ASP A 155 -3.45 3.88 -18.35
N LEU A 156 -4.71 4.11 -17.96
CA LEU A 156 -5.75 3.08 -18.00
C LEU A 156 -6.05 2.62 -19.43
N LEU A 157 -6.11 3.55 -20.39
CA LEU A 157 -6.27 3.24 -21.81
C LEU A 157 -5.07 2.46 -22.34
N ARG A 158 -3.85 2.91 -22.05
CA ARG A 158 -2.61 2.24 -22.46
C ARG A 158 -2.56 0.78 -21.97
N THR A 159 -2.98 0.53 -20.72
CA THR A 159 -2.96 -0.80 -20.10
C THR A 159 -4.19 -1.66 -20.43
N GLY A 160 -5.09 -1.20 -21.29
CA GLY A 160 -6.25 -1.98 -21.74
C GLY A 160 -7.37 -2.11 -20.72
N ALA A 161 -7.50 -1.16 -19.79
CA ALA A 161 -8.62 -1.13 -18.86
C ALA A 161 -9.95 -1.02 -19.61
N SER A 162 -11.00 -1.67 -19.08
CA SER A 162 -12.33 -1.60 -19.69
C SER A 162 -12.91 -0.19 -19.61
N GLN A 163 -13.82 0.13 -20.52
CA GLN A 163 -14.53 1.41 -20.49
C GLN A 163 -15.29 1.63 -19.17
N GLU A 164 -15.77 0.55 -18.55
CA GLU A 164 -16.40 0.59 -17.23
C GLU A 164 -15.44 1.09 -16.14
N ILE A 165 -14.18 0.61 -16.13
CA ILE A 165 -13.15 1.06 -15.19
C ILE A 165 -12.82 2.53 -15.43
N ILE A 166 -12.70 2.94 -16.70
CA ILE A 166 -12.38 4.32 -17.07
C ILE A 166 -13.51 5.27 -16.64
N ASN A 167 -14.78 4.89 -16.87
CA ASN A 167 -15.95 5.69 -16.49
C ASN A 167 -16.10 5.89 -14.97
N ARG A 168 -15.44 5.08 -14.15
CA ARG A 168 -15.39 5.26 -12.70
C ARG A 168 -14.43 6.37 -12.26
N VAL A 169 -13.54 6.83 -13.15
CA VAL A 169 -12.68 7.99 -12.89
C VAL A 169 -13.47 9.25 -13.24
N VAL A 170 -13.60 10.17 -12.29
CA VAL A 170 -14.42 11.38 -12.44
C VAL A 170 -13.61 12.60 -12.02
N LEU A 171 -13.56 13.59 -12.92
CA LEU A 171 -13.03 14.90 -12.60
C LEU A 171 -14.05 15.68 -11.76
N HIS A 172 -13.62 16.12 -10.58
CA HIS A 172 -14.37 17.02 -9.71
C HIS A 172 -14.29 18.45 -10.28
N GLN A 173 -15.44 19.02 -10.61
CA GLN A 173 -15.58 20.38 -11.13
C GLN A 173 -16.28 21.33 -10.15
N GLY A 174 -16.58 20.86 -8.93
CA GLY A 174 -17.22 21.67 -7.91
C GLY A 174 -16.28 22.77 -7.38
N ALA A 175 -16.85 23.91 -6.99
CA ALA A 175 -16.08 25.01 -6.41
C ALA A 175 -15.50 24.68 -5.03
N GLU A 176 -16.11 23.74 -4.30
CA GLU A 176 -15.63 23.26 -3.01
C GLU A 176 -14.54 22.19 -3.16
N PRO A 177 -13.50 22.15 -2.32
CA PRO A 177 -12.47 21.11 -2.37
C PRO A 177 -13.05 19.69 -2.28
N VAL A 178 -12.46 18.76 -3.03
CA VAL A 178 -12.99 17.39 -3.18
C VAL A 178 -13.18 16.66 -1.84
N PHE A 179 -12.29 16.85 -0.86
CA PHE A 179 -12.42 16.20 0.45
C PHE A 179 -13.60 16.71 1.26
N LYS A 180 -13.94 17.99 1.12
CA LYS A 180 -15.09 18.58 1.80
C LYS A 180 -16.40 18.20 1.11
N ALA A 181 -16.40 18.18 -0.23
CA ALA A 181 -17.52 17.66 -1.00
C ALA A 181 -17.83 16.17 -0.73
N LEU A 182 -16.82 15.39 -0.32
CA LEU A 182 -16.95 13.99 0.07
C LEU A 182 -17.07 13.77 1.59
N GLU A 183 -17.14 14.86 2.38
CA GLU A 183 -17.26 14.83 3.85
C GLU A 183 -16.16 14.04 4.58
N VAL A 184 -14.97 13.93 3.97
CA VAL A 184 -13.80 13.25 4.57
C VAL A 184 -12.80 14.21 5.20
N ASP A 185 -12.94 15.51 4.95
CA ASP A 185 -12.07 16.57 5.46
C ASP A 185 -11.95 16.53 6.99
N LYS A 186 -13.08 16.50 7.71
CA LYS A 186 -13.10 16.46 9.18
C LYS A 186 -12.45 15.20 9.75
N VAL A 187 -12.63 14.08 9.06
CA VAL A 187 -12.01 12.80 9.47
C VAL A 187 -10.50 12.90 9.32
N ILE A 188 -10.01 13.47 8.22
CA ILE A 188 -8.57 13.67 8.00
C ILE A 188 -7.98 14.61 9.05
N GLU A 189 -8.63 15.75 9.32
CA GLU A 189 -8.17 16.70 10.34
C GLU A 189 -8.09 16.05 11.73
N THR A 190 -9.14 15.32 12.13
CA THR A 190 -9.18 14.60 13.42
C THR A 190 -8.11 13.51 13.49
N MET A 191 -7.92 12.77 12.39
CA MET A 191 -6.99 11.65 12.34
C MET A 191 -5.55 12.06 12.13
N MET A 192 -5.25 13.28 11.67
CA MET A 192 -3.89 13.72 11.39
C MET A 192 -3.40 14.87 12.28
N GLY A 193 -4.31 15.66 12.84
CA GLY A 193 -3.97 16.95 13.45
C GLY A 193 -3.46 16.90 14.89
N THR A 194 -3.58 15.78 15.59
CA THR A 194 -3.32 15.69 17.03
C THR A 194 -2.70 14.36 17.44
N GLU A 195 -1.95 14.32 18.53
CA GLU A 195 -1.51 13.04 19.13
C GLU A 195 -2.67 12.27 19.77
N ARG A 196 -3.69 12.99 20.24
CA ARG A 196 -4.88 12.44 20.89
C ARG A 196 -5.99 12.19 19.87
N ILE A 197 -6.55 10.98 19.83
CA ILE A 197 -7.69 10.62 18.97
C ILE A 197 -8.78 9.95 19.81
N PHE A 198 -9.99 10.49 19.76
CA PHE A 198 -11.12 9.97 20.53
C PHE A 198 -11.76 8.74 19.87
N LEU A 199 -12.21 7.77 20.67
CA LEU A 199 -12.77 6.49 20.20
C LEU A 199 -14.16 6.63 19.58
N GLY A 200 -14.90 7.69 19.93
CA GLY A 200 -16.20 8.01 19.35
C GLY A 200 -17.23 8.42 20.40
N PRO A 201 -18.46 8.75 19.97
CA PRO A 201 -19.50 9.24 20.87
C PRO A 201 -19.99 8.19 21.86
N GLU A 202 -19.96 6.89 21.50
CA GLU A 202 -20.40 5.78 22.36
C GLU A 202 -19.48 5.53 23.56
N LEU A 203 -18.22 5.96 23.47
CA LEU A 203 -17.21 5.88 24.52
C LEU A 203 -16.71 7.29 24.82
N SER A 204 -17.63 8.15 25.26
CA SER A 204 -17.37 9.59 25.44
C SER A 204 -16.18 9.83 26.37
N GLY A 205 -15.19 10.58 25.87
CA GLY A 205 -13.96 10.90 26.59
C GLY A 205 -12.85 9.85 26.47
N ALA A 206 -13.16 8.63 26.01
CA ALA A 206 -12.15 7.62 25.73
C ALA A 206 -11.34 8.03 24.51
N HIS A 207 -10.01 7.88 24.60
CA HIS A 207 -9.09 8.28 23.55
C HIS A 207 -7.80 7.49 23.58
N ILE A 208 -7.13 7.42 22.42
CA ILE A 208 -5.73 7.00 22.32
C ILE A 208 -4.82 8.22 22.27
N VAL A 209 -3.59 8.09 22.77
CA VAL A 209 -2.53 9.09 22.64
C VAL A 209 -1.34 8.46 21.94
N ILE A 210 -0.90 9.06 20.83
CA ILE A 210 0.17 8.52 19.97
C ILE A 210 1.43 9.37 20.14
N GLN A 211 2.51 8.75 20.59
CA GLN A 211 3.80 9.39 20.82
C GLN A 211 4.91 8.72 20.01
N HIS A 212 5.69 9.51 19.30
CA HIS A 212 6.81 9.03 18.50
C HIS A 212 8.10 9.14 19.30
N THR A 213 8.88 8.06 19.32
CA THR A 213 10.24 8.05 19.87
C THR A 213 11.24 7.79 18.75
N GLU A 214 12.54 7.74 19.07
CA GLU A 214 13.58 7.43 18.09
C GLU A 214 13.43 6.02 17.50
N ALA A 215 13.08 5.03 18.33
CA ALA A 215 13.09 3.62 17.94
C ALA A 215 11.69 3.06 17.66
N LEU A 216 10.65 3.58 18.33
CA LEU A 216 9.30 3.03 18.30
C LEU A 216 8.22 4.11 18.45
N THR A 217 6.98 3.76 18.14
CA THR A 217 5.79 4.58 18.45
C THR A 217 5.08 3.97 19.66
N ALA A 218 4.87 4.74 20.72
CA ALA A 218 4.08 4.35 21.86
C ALA A 218 2.64 4.87 21.71
N ILE A 219 1.66 4.05 22.06
CA ILE A 219 0.24 4.41 22.02
C ILE A 219 -0.39 4.04 23.36
N ASP A 220 -0.96 5.02 24.04
CA ASP A 220 -1.61 4.86 25.35
C ASP A 220 -3.13 4.93 25.21
N VAL A 221 -3.86 4.05 25.89
CA VAL A 221 -5.34 3.97 25.85
C VAL A 221 -5.95 4.50 27.14
N ASN A 222 -6.79 5.51 27.00
CA ASN A 222 -7.50 6.13 28.12
C ASN A 222 -9.00 5.91 27.97
N ALA A 223 -9.67 5.40 29.01
CA ALA A 223 -11.14 5.32 29.05
C ALA A 223 -11.80 6.70 29.21
N GLY A 224 -11.10 7.68 29.79
CA GLY A 224 -11.69 8.97 30.14
C GLY A 224 -12.70 8.87 31.30
N ARG A 225 -12.95 10.00 31.98
CA ARG A 225 -13.81 10.03 33.19
C ARG A 225 -15.29 9.74 32.91
N THR A 226 -15.74 9.91 31.67
CA THR A 226 -17.17 9.86 31.30
C THR A 226 -17.58 8.52 30.69
N ALA A 227 -16.64 7.66 30.30
CA ALA A 227 -16.94 6.34 29.73
C ALA A 227 -17.36 5.32 30.81
N MET A 228 -17.09 5.59 32.08
CA MET A 228 -17.63 4.81 33.20
C MET A 228 -19.01 5.38 33.56
N GLY A 229 -20.08 4.77 33.07
CA GLY A 229 -21.42 5.06 33.57
C GLY A 229 -21.51 4.78 35.08
N ALA A 230 -22.34 5.53 35.80
CA ALA A 230 -22.55 5.26 37.23
C ALA A 230 -23.16 3.85 37.43
N GLY A 231 -22.33 2.89 37.84
CA GLY A 231 -22.74 1.50 38.11
C GLY A 231 -22.41 0.47 37.02
N GLU A 232 -21.65 0.81 35.97
CA GLU A 232 -21.13 -0.18 35.03
C GLU A 232 -19.91 -0.94 35.62
N ASP A 233 -19.75 -2.20 35.24
CA ASP A 233 -18.58 -3.01 35.61
C ASP A 233 -17.32 -2.45 34.93
N GLY A 234 -16.32 -2.09 35.72
CA GLY A 234 -15.07 -1.51 35.23
C GLY A 234 -14.33 -2.44 34.28
N GLU A 235 -14.43 -3.76 34.46
CA GLU A 235 -13.77 -4.74 33.58
C GLU A 235 -14.44 -4.79 32.20
N GLU A 236 -15.78 -4.74 32.16
CA GLU A 236 -16.53 -4.71 30.89
C GLU A 236 -16.28 -3.42 30.12
N VAL A 237 -16.24 -2.28 30.82
CA VAL A 237 -15.91 -0.97 30.20
C VAL A 237 -14.48 -0.96 29.67
N ALA A 238 -13.51 -1.46 30.44
CA ALA A 238 -12.11 -1.56 30.01
C ALA A 238 -11.98 -2.41 28.74
N LEU A 239 -12.66 -3.56 28.68
CA LEU A 239 -12.67 -4.41 27.50
C LEU A 239 -13.27 -3.70 26.28
N ARG A 240 -14.43 -3.05 26.43
CA ARG A 240 -15.07 -2.28 25.35
C ARG A 240 -14.16 -1.17 24.82
N VAL A 241 -13.49 -0.44 25.71
CA VAL A 241 -12.54 0.61 25.35
C VAL A 241 -11.33 0.03 24.62
N ASN A 242 -10.73 -1.04 25.13
CA ASN A 242 -9.56 -1.66 24.51
C ASN A 242 -9.88 -2.22 23.10
N ILE A 243 -11.04 -2.85 22.90
CA ILE A 243 -11.48 -3.33 21.59
C ILE A 243 -11.59 -2.15 20.60
N ALA A 244 -12.30 -1.10 20.98
CA ALA A 244 -12.47 0.08 20.12
C ALA A 244 -11.13 0.81 19.87
N ALA A 245 -10.25 0.88 20.87
CA ALA A 245 -8.91 1.42 20.74
C ALA A 245 -8.07 0.59 19.76
N ALA A 246 -8.08 -0.73 19.87
CA ALA A 246 -7.33 -1.62 18.98
C ALA A 246 -7.76 -1.46 17.51
N GLU A 247 -9.07 -1.41 17.24
CA GLU A 247 -9.56 -1.14 15.89
C GLU A 247 -9.17 0.26 15.38
N LEU A 248 -9.24 1.28 16.25
CA LEU A 248 -8.85 2.64 15.92
C LEU A 248 -7.35 2.72 15.60
N VAL A 249 -6.50 2.11 16.43
CA VAL A 249 -5.05 2.04 16.23
C VAL A 249 -4.74 1.40 14.89
N ALA A 250 -5.33 0.24 14.58
CA ALA A 250 -5.12 -0.42 13.28
C ALA A 250 -5.49 0.49 12.09
N ARG A 251 -6.57 1.28 12.19
CA ARG A 251 -6.91 2.29 11.16
C ARG A 251 -5.91 3.43 11.11
N THR A 252 -5.50 3.94 12.27
CA THR A 252 -4.60 5.11 12.38
C THR A 252 -3.19 4.79 11.91
N LEU A 253 -2.66 3.59 12.19
CA LEU A 253 -1.38 3.14 11.66
C LEU A 253 -1.33 3.25 10.13
N ARG A 254 -2.45 2.91 9.46
CA ARG A 254 -2.58 3.05 8.01
C ARG A 254 -2.75 4.51 7.57
N LEU A 255 -3.59 5.29 8.25
CA LEU A 255 -3.89 6.68 7.87
C LEU A 255 -2.69 7.61 8.06
N ARG A 256 -1.92 7.43 9.13
CA ARG A 256 -0.71 8.22 9.43
C ARG A 256 0.57 7.64 8.84
N ASP A 257 0.46 6.50 8.14
CA ASP A 257 1.58 5.70 7.68
C ASP A 257 2.65 5.45 8.76
N ILE A 258 2.20 5.12 9.98
CA ILE A 258 3.11 4.76 11.07
C ILE A 258 3.65 3.36 10.78
N GLY A 259 4.96 3.21 10.74
CA GLY A 259 5.60 1.91 10.52
C GLY A 259 6.89 1.76 11.32
N GLY A 260 7.32 0.52 11.50
CA GLY A 260 8.30 0.11 12.50
C GLY A 260 7.64 -0.55 13.69
N LEU A 261 8.28 -0.46 14.85
CA LEU A 261 7.79 -1.02 16.10
C LEU A 261 6.77 -0.07 16.75
N VAL A 262 5.63 -0.61 17.13
CA VAL A 262 4.54 0.09 17.81
C VAL A 262 4.20 -0.66 19.09
N MET A 263 4.15 0.07 20.21
CA MET A 263 3.77 -0.45 21.52
C MET A 263 2.42 0.14 21.90
N LEU A 264 1.41 -0.70 22.06
CA LEU A 264 0.07 -0.30 22.49
C LEU A 264 -0.13 -0.68 23.96
N ASP A 265 -0.18 0.31 24.83
CA ASP A 265 -0.44 0.20 26.25
C ASP A 265 -1.96 0.23 26.48
N LEU A 266 -2.52 -0.93 26.82
CA LEU A 266 -3.96 -1.13 26.99
C LEU A 266 -4.35 -0.94 28.46
N ILE A 267 -5.63 -0.67 28.70
CA ILE A 267 -6.18 -0.69 30.06
C ILE A 267 -6.07 -2.11 30.62
N ASP A 268 -5.76 -2.24 31.91
CA ASP A 268 -5.60 -3.52 32.60
C ASP A 268 -6.77 -4.49 32.33
N MET A 269 -6.42 -5.72 31.95
CA MET A 269 -7.36 -6.82 31.74
C MET A 269 -6.90 -8.05 32.52
N HIS A 270 -7.84 -8.70 33.21
CA HIS A 270 -7.54 -9.81 34.13
C HIS A 270 -7.77 -11.20 33.51
N THR A 271 -8.51 -11.29 32.40
CA THR A 271 -8.84 -12.55 31.74
C THR A 271 -8.13 -12.69 30.39
N ASP A 272 -7.72 -13.91 30.06
CA ASP A 272 -7.15 -14.23 28.75
C ASP A 272 -8.18 -14.07 27.61
N ASP A 273 -9.46 -14.30 27.91
CA ASP A 273 -10.54 -14.14 26.94
C ASP A 273 -10.72 -12.67 26.54
N ALA A 274 -10.60 -11.74 27.50
CA ALA A 274 -10.57 -10.30 27.20
C ALA A 274 -9.40 -9.92 26.28
N ARG A 275 -8.18 -10.41 26.58
CA ARG A 275 -7.00 -10.16 25.73
C ARG A 275 -7.20 -10.67 24.31
N LYS A 276 -7.68 -11.90 24.15
CA LYS A 276 -7.96 -12.50 22.83
C LYS A 276 -9.02 -11.74 22.05
N ALA A 277 -10.04 -11.20 22.72
CA ALA A 277 -11.06 -10.39 22.07
C ALA A 277 -10.46 -9.10 21.47
N VAL A 278 -9.56 -8.44 22.20
CA VAL A 278 -8.83 -7.25 21.70
C VAL A 278 -7.92 -7.59 20.52
N GLU A 279 -7.14 -8.69 20.63
CA GLU A 279 -6.28 -9.18 19.55
C GLU A 279 -7.08 -9.49 18.28
N THR A 280 -8.23 -10.15 18.43
CA THR A 280 -9.13 -10.50 17.31
C THR A 280 -9.66 -9.23 16.63
N ALA A 281 -10.08 -8.23 17.41
CA ALA A 281 -10.55 -6.95 16.89
C ALA A 281 -9.45 -6.20 16.11
N PHE A 282 -8.22 -6.18 16.65
CA PHE A 282 -7.06 -5.61 15.96
C PHE A 282 -6.80 -6.32 14.62
N GLU A 283 -6.74 -7.65 14.61
CA GLU A 283 -6.44 -8.45 13.43
C GLU A 283 -7.49 -8.27 12.32
N ALA A 284 -8.78 -8.19 12.69
CA ALA A 284 -9.89 -7.99 11.76
C ALA A 284 -9.75 -6.70 10.93
N ILE A 285 -9.14 -5.66 11.51
CA ILE A 285 -8.87 -4.39 10.83
C ILE A 285 -7.49 -4.39 10.17
N ALA A 286 -6.46 -4.86 10.87
CA ALA A 286 -5.07 -4.89 10.38
C ALA A 286 -4.89 -5.77 9.13
N SER A 287 -5.67 -6.84 8.99
CA SER A 287 -5.68 -7.71 7.80
C SER A 287 -6.11 -6.99 6.51
N ARG A 288 -6.71 -5.80 6.61
CA ARG A 288 -7.07 -4.94 5.49
C ARG A 288 -5.95 -4.00 5.06
N ASP A 289 -4.87 -3.90 5.85
CA ASP A 289 -3.68 -3.13 5.47
C ASP A 289 -2.94 -3.84 4.33
N ARG A 290 -2.31 -3.06 3.47
CA ARG A 290 -1.44 -3.56 2.42
C ARG A 290 -0.02 -3.80 2.93
N ALA A 291 0.42 -3.01 3.91
CA ALA A 291 1.66 -3.26 4.63
C ALA A 291 1.55 -4.57 5.39
N GLN A 292 2.65 -5.32 5.47
CA GLN A 292 2.69 -6.45 6.38
C GLN A 292 2.61 -5.94 7.83
N VAL A 293 1.59 -6.40 8.56
CA VAL A 293 1.41 -6.15 9.99
C VAL A 293 1.55 -7.48 10.73
N VAL A 294 2.41 -7.51 11.74
CA VAL A 294 2.59 -8.66 12.64
C VAL A 294 2.43 -8.14 14.06
N PHE A 295 1.75 -8.88 14.92
CA PHE A 295 1.65 -8.58 16.34
C PHE A 295 1.91 -9.82 17.17
N VAL A 296 2.31 -9.62 18.43
CA VAL A 296 2.45 -10.69 19.42
C VAL A 296 1.26 -10.67 20.38
N PRO A 297 0.94 -11.80 21.04
CA PRO A 297 -0.09 -11.81 22.07
C PRO A 297 0.18 -10.78 23.16
N ILE A 298 -0.89 -10.21 23.73
CA ILE A 298 -0.81 -9.19 24.77
C ILE A 298 0.00 -9.75 25.95
N SER A 299 1.05 -9.02 26.32
CA SER A 299 1.96 -9.43 27.39
C SER A 299 1.27 -9.40 28.76
N ALA A 300 1.90 -10.04 29.74
CA ALA A 300 1.46 -9.96 31.14
C ALA A 300 1.49 -8.52 31.71
N LEU A 301 2.19 -7.60 31.04
CA LEU A 301 2.24 -6.17 31.39
C LEU A 301 1.12 -5.36 30.72
N GLY A 302 0.19 -5.99 29.98
CA GLY A 302 -0.90 -5.29 29.31
C GLY A 302 -0.54 -4.66 27.96
N VAL A 303 0.70 -4.81 27.51
CA VAL A 303 1.19 -4.21 26.26
C VAL A 303 1.02 -5.16 25.08
N MET A 304 0.50 -4.63 23.97
CA MET A 304 0.48 -5.28 22.66
C MET A 304 1.61 -4.74 21.78
N GLU A 305 2.49 -5.62 21.30
CA GLU A 305 3.62 -5.24 20.42
C GLU A 305 3.26 -5.51 18.97
N VAL A 306 3.43 -4.50 18.11
CA VAL A 306 3.08 -4.55 16.69
C VAL A 306 4.28 -4.11 15.85
N ALA A 307 4.60 -4.88 14.81
CA ALA A 307 5.53 -4.51 13.77
C ALA A 307 4.77 -4.29 12.46
N ARG A 308 4.82 -3.06 11.94
CA ARG A 308 4.23 -2.70 10.64
C ARG A 308 5.32 -2.33 9.64
N GLU A 309 5.26 -2.93 8.46
CA GLU A 309 6.13 -2.58 7.34
C GLU A 309 5.93 -1.11 6.92
N ARG A 310 7.02 -0.39 6.65
CA ARG A 310 6.96 0.97 6.09
C ARG A 310 6.74 0.89 4.58
N LEU A 311 5.57 1.34 4.13
CA LEU A 311 5.30 1.53 2.70
C LEU A 311 6.20 2.66 2.18
N GLN A 312 6.73 2.51 0.97
CA GLN A 312 7.62 3.48 0.33
C GLN A 312 6.99 4.04 -0.93
#